data_AF-A0A7G2JX05-F1
#
_entry.id   AF-A0A7G2JX05-F1
#
_cell.length_a   1.000
_cell.length_b   1.000
_cell.length_c   1.000
_cell.angle_alpha   90.00
_cell.angle_beta   90.00
_cell.angle_gamma   90.00
#
_symmetry.space_group_name_H-M   'P 1'
#
loop_
_entity.id
_entity.type
_entity.pdbx_description
1 polymer ?
#
loop_
_entity_poly.entity_id
_entity_poly.type
_entity_poly.pdbx_seq_one_letter_code
_entity_poly.pdbx_strand_id
1 'polypeptide(L)'
;MGQSTMKFKLAVVSTANQDNPLMGKEVAGCEGFPLLGLDVWEHAYYLKFQNRRPDYIKEFWNVVNWDFVAERFEQKTAHCNCAK
;
A
#
# COMPACT_ATOMS: atom_id res chain seq x y z
N MET A 1 -8.64 28.99 17.92
CA MET A 1 -9.20 27.77 17.30
C MET A 1 -8.13 27.16 16.42
N GLY A 2 -7.37 26.20 16.95
CA GLY A 2 -6.27 25.55 16.22
C GLY A 2 -6.84 24.65 15.14
N GLN A 3 -6.51 24.93 13.87
CA GLN A 3 -6.76 23.99 12.79
C GLN A 3 -5.82 22.79 13.02
N SER A 4 -6.38 21.68 13.46
CA SER A 4 -5.66 20.41 13.56
C SER A 4 -5.42 19.92 12.12
N THR A 5 -4.30 20.30 11.51
CA THR A 5 -3.85 19.73 10.24
C THR A 5 -3.65 18.24 10.42
N MET A 6 -4.58 17.43 9.89
CA MET A 6 -4.44 15.98 9.78
C MET A 6 -3.25 15.69 8.85
N LYS A 7 -2.06 15.49 9.43
CA LYS A 7 -0.87 15.06 8.69
C LYS A 7 -1.09 13.63 8.22
N PHE A 8 -1.36 13.45 6.94
CA PHE A 8 -1.30 12.14 6.31
C PHE A 8 0.16 11.69 6.26
N LYS A 9 0.46 10.59 6.95
CA LYS A 9 1.80 9.99 6.98
C LYS A 9 1.77 8.75 6.10
N LEU A 10 2.68 8.70 5.11
CA LEU A 10 2.94 7.49 4.36
C LEU A 10 3.56 6.45 5.31
N ALA A 11 3.03 5.24 5.29
CA ALA A 11 3.50 4.13 6.09
C ALA A 11 3.49 2.85 5.25
N VAL A 12 4.53 2.03 5.42
CA VAL A 12 4.55 0.66 4.92
C VAL A 12 4.00 -0.21 6.04
N VAL A 13 2.95 -0.97 5.73
CA VAL A 13 2.27 -1.85 6.68
C VAL A 13 2.24 -3.26 6.11
N SER A 14 2.41 -4.25 6.98
CA SER A 14 2.24 -5.66 6.65
C SER A 14 0.96 -6.14 7.32
N THR A 15 -0.01 -6.55 6.52
CA THR A 15 -1.24 -7.16 7.00
C THR A 15 -1.11 -8.68 6.97
N ALA A 16 -1.77 -9.37 7.89
CA ALA A 16 -1.83 -10.82 7.87
C ALA A 16 -2.82 -11.29 6.80
N ASN A 17 -2.50 -12.37 6.11
CA ASN A 17 -3.42 -13.05 5.19
C ASN A 17 -4.02 -12.12 4.12
N GLN A 18 -5.36 -11.99 4.10
CA GLN A 18 -6.13 -11.15 3.17
C GLN A 18 -6.59 -9.84 3.82
N ASP A 19 -6.11 -9.55 5.03
CA ASP A 19 -6.47 -8.31 5.70
C ASP A 19 -5.93 -7.13 4.91
N ASN A 20 -6.69 -6.04 4.90
CA ASN A 20 -6.30 -4.84 4.17
C ASN A 20 -6.53 -3.58 5.01
N PRO A 21 -5.81 -2.48 4.74
CA PRO A 21 -5.93 -1.25 5.50
C PRO A 21 -7.33 -0.59 5.48
N LEU A 22 -8.25 -1.04 4.62
CA LEU A 22 -9.64 -0.57 4.58
C LEU A 22 -10.51 -1.23 5.65
N MET A 23 -10.09 -2.38 6.20
CA MET A 23 -10.82 -3.09 7.26
C MET A 23 -10.67 -2.42 8.63
N GLY A 24 -9.86 -1.37 8.73
CA GLY A 24 -9.63 -0.63 9.97
C GLY A 24 -8.61 -1.26 10.89
N LYS A 25 -8.17 -0.47 11.87
CA LYS A 25 -7.07 -0.82 12.78
C LYS A 25 -7.36 -2.04 13.66
N GLU A 26 -8.64 -2.27 13.99
CA GLU A 26 -9.06 -3.38 14.85
C GLU A 26 -8.90 -4.75 14.17
N VAL A 27 -9.03 -4.80 12.84
CA VAL A 27 -8.95 -6.05 12.07
C VAL A 27 -7.58 -6.21 11.44
N ALA A 28 -7.11 -5.19 10.71
CA ALA A 28 -5.87 -5.29 9.93
C ALA A 28 -4.63 -4.80 10.70
N GLY A 29 -4.78 -4.31 11.92
CA GLY A 29 -3.70 -3.67 12.69
C GLY A 29 -3.26 -2.30 12.16
N CYS A 30 -3.77 -1.90 10.99
CA CYS A 30 -3.52 -0.64 10.32
C CYS A 30 -4.80 -0.11 9.68
N GLU A 31 -4.87 1.21 9.53
CA GLU A 31 -5.97 1.89 8.83
C GLU A 31 -5.36 2.87 7.84
N GLY A 32 -5.90 2.91 6.63
CA GLY A 32 -5.43 3.86 5.64
C GLY A 32 -5.95 3.57 4.23
N PHE A 33 -5.51 4.40 3.30
CA PHE A 33 -5.84 4.24 1.90
C PHE A 33 -4.73 3.44 1.20
N PRO A 34 -5.02 2.25 0.63
CA PRO A 34 -4.02 1.44 -0.03
C PRO A 34 -3.60 2.08 -1.36
N LEU A 35 -2.32 2.41 -1.47
CA LEU A 35 -1.70 2.98 -2.67
C LEU A 35 -1.06 1.90 -3.54
N LEU A 36 -0.28 1.01 -2.91
CA LEU A 36 0.42 -0.10 -3.55
C LEU A 36 0.30 -1.34 -2.65
N GLY A 37 0.00 -2.49 -3.24
CA GLY A 37 -0.04 -3.78 -2.56
C GLY A 37 0.91 -4.76 -3.24
N LEU A 38 1.65 -5.53 -2.44
CA LEU A 38 2.50 -6.62 -2.90
C LEU A 38 2.05 -7.90 -2.23
N ASP A 39 1.57 -8.86 -3.01
CA ASP A 39 1.24 -10.18 -2.52
C ASP A 39 2.53 -11.02 -2.40
N VAL A 40 2.80 -11.51 -1.19
CA VAL A 40 3.97 -12.34 -0.84
C VAL A 40 3.58 -13.78 -0.49
N TRP A 41 2.34 -14.20 -0.77
CA TRP A 41 1.95 -15.60 -0.69
C TRP A 41 2.66 -16.44 -1.73
N GLU A 42 3.01 -17.68 -1.37
CA GLU A 42 3.75 -18.59 -2.26
C GLU A 42 3.05 -18.73 -3.61
N HIS A 43 1.71 -18.81 -3.63
CA HIS A 43 0.93 -18.94 -4.86
C HIS A 43 1.14 -17.80 -5.86
N ALA A 44 1.55 -16.61 -5.43
CA ALA A 44 1.78 -15.47 -6.32
C ALA A 44 3.06 -15.63 -7.16
N TYR A 45 4.07 -16.35 -6.66
CA TYR A 45 5.39 -16.42 -7.30
C TYR A 45 5.99 -17.81 -7.47
N TYR A 46 5.40 -18.84 -6.86
CA TYR A 46 5.99 -20.19 -6.82
C TYR A 46 6.24 -20.76 -8.22
N LEU A 47 5.32 -20.54 -9.17
CA LEU A 47 5.46 -21.07 -10.54
C LEU A 47 6.69 -20.53 -11.28
N LYS A 48 7.11 -19.28 -11.01
CA LYS A 48 8.24 -18.64 -11.70
C LYS A 48 9.52 -18.62 -10.86
N PHE A 49 9.40 -18.43 -9.56
CA PHE A 49 10.52 -18.19 -8.65
C PHE A 49 10.69 -19.28 -7.58
N GLN A 50 9.73 -20.20 -7.45
CA GLN A 50 9.75 -21.29 -6.46
C GLN A 50 9.98 -20.74 -5.04
N ASN A 51 11.04 -21.18 -4.36
CA ASN A 51 11.44 -20.72 -3.03
C ASN A 51 12.20 -19.36 -3.02
N ARG A 52 12.43 -18.74 -4.18
CA ARG A 52 13.19 -17.49 -4.29
C ARG A 52 12.29 -16.26 -4.20
N ARG A 53 11.72 -16.04 -3.01
CA ARG A 53 10.96 -14.82 -2.70
C ARG A 53 11.73 -13.51 -2.98
N PRO A 54 13.05 -13.38 -2.66
CA PRO A 54 13.78 -12.15 -2.94
C PRO A 54 13.82 -11.78 -4.42
N ASP A 55 13.92 -12.77 -5.32
CA ASP A 55 13.94 -12.56 -6.77
C ASP A 55 12.59 -12.04 -7.27
N TYR A 56 11.49 -12.60 -6.77
CA TYR A 56 10.15 -12.12 -7.09
C TYR A 56 9.94 -10.66 -6.66
N ILE A 57 10.37 -10.29 -5.45
CA ILE A 57 10.26 -8.90 -4.97
C ILE A 57 11.08 -7.96 -5.86
N LYS A 58 12.26 -8.41 -6.33
CA LYS A 58 13.09 -7.61 -7.24
C LYS A 58 12.39 -7.36 -8.58
N GLU A 59 11.80 -8.39 -9.17
CA GLU A 59 11.07 -8.28 -10.44
C GLU A 59 9.76 -7.51 -10.31
N PHE A 60 9.10 -7.59 -9.14
CA PHE A 60 7.88 -6.83 -8.88
C PHE A 60 8.08 -5.32 -9.12
N TRP A 61 9.19 -4.74 -8.65
CA TRP A 61 9.49 -3.32 -8.84
C TRP A 61 9.60 -2.89 -10.31
N ASN A 62 9.89 -3.82 -11.22
CA ASN A 62 9.96 -3.54 -12.66
C ASN A 62 8.58 -3.44 -13.32
N VAL A 63 7.54 -4.01 -12.68
CA VAL A 63 6.18 -4.09 -13.24
C VAL A 63 5.17 -3.21 -12.49
N VAL A 64 5.61 -2.48 -11.46
CA VAL A 64 4.74 -1.55 -10.72
C VAL A 64 4.24 -0.45 -11.64
N ASN A 65 2.92 -0.26 -11.66
CA ASN A 65 2.28 0.87 -12.33
C ASN A 65 2.35 2.12 -11.44
N TRP A 66 3.44 2.89 -11.58
CA TRP A 66 3.67 4.11 -10.80
C TRP A 66 2.67 5.22 -11.11
N ASP A 67 2.18 5.33 -12.34
CA ASP A 67 1.20 6.34 -12.74
C ASP A 67 -0.10 6.17 -11.96
N PHE A 68 -0.56 4.92 -11.81
CA PHE A 68 -1.76 4.61 -11.03
C PHE A 68 -1.55 4.89 -9.53
N VAL A 69 -0.37 4.60 -8.99
CA VAL A 69 -0.03 4.89 -7.58
C VAL A 69 -0.03 6.41 -7.35
N ALA A 70 0.54 7.18 -8.27
CA ALA A 70 0.55 8.64 -8.22
C ALA A 70 -0.87 9.21 -8.31
N GLU A 71 -1.69 8.75 -9.26
CA GLU A 71 -3.08 9.17 -9.39
C GLU A 71 -3.88 8.93 -8.09
N ARG A 72 -3.73 7.73 -7.50
CA ARG A 72 -4.36 7.40 -6.22
C ARG A 72 -3.89 8.28 -5.06
N PHE A 73 -2.60 8.61 -5.02
CA PHE A 73 -2.03 9.49 -4.02
C PHE A 73 -2.57 10.93 -4.18
N GLU A 74 -2.63 11.42 -5.40
CA GLU A 74 -3.18 12.75 -5.72
C GLU A 74 -4.67 12.83 -5.39
N GLN A 75 -5.48 11.86 -5.78
CA GLN A 75 -6.90 11.81 -5.43
C GLN A 75 -7.12 11.92 -3.92
N LYS A 76 -6.31 11.20 -3.12
CA LYS A 76 -6.43 11.24 -1.67
C LYS A 76 -5.91 12.56 -1.07
N THR A 77 -4.85 13.11 -1.65
CA THR A 77 -4.25 14.37 -1.19
C THR A 77 -5.07 15.58 -1.60
N ALA A 78 -5.76 15.55 -2.74
CA ALA A 78 -6.62 16.63 -3.23
C ALA A 78 -7.97 16.70 -2.51
N HIS A 79 -8.50 15.55 -2.05
CA HIS A 79 -9.75 15.51 -1.29
C HIS A 79 -9.58 16.03 0.15
N CYS A 80 -8.36 16.05 0.67
CA CYS A 80 -8.04 16.80 1.88
C CYS A 80 -7.48 18.16 1.44
N ASN A 81 -8.07 19.30 1.80
CA ASN A 81 -7.54 20.63 1.49
C ASN A 81 -6.17 20.90 2.19
N CYS A 82 -5.13 20.13 1.89
CA CYS A 82 -3.84 20.15 2.58
C CYS A 82 -2.67 20.60 1.68
N ALA A 83 -2.97 21.08 0.47
CA ALA A 83 -1.98 21.56 -0.50
C ALA A 83 -2.22 23.02 -0.94
N LYS A 84 -2.55 23.91 0.01
CA LYS A 84 -2.33 25.35 -0.11
C LYS A 84 -1.67 25.87 1.16
#